data_AF-A0A958Q865-F1
#
_entry.id   AF-A0A958Q865-F1
#
_cell.length_a   1.000
_cell.length_b   1.000
_cell.length_c   1.000
_cell.angle_alpha   90.00
_cell.angle_beta   90.00
_cell.angle_gamma   90.00
#
_symmetry.space_group_name_H-M   'P 1'
#
loop_
_entity.id
_entity.type
_entity.pdbx_description
1 polymer ?
#
loop_
_entity_poly.entity_id
_entity_poly.type
_entity_poly.pdbx_seq_one_letter_code
_entity_poly.pdbx_strand_id
1 'polypeptide(L)'
;MDLFKGADEGEGQWRKSYCVFRTVENGALMPVFLADSLKDAKYWITYIAEPGDALFRTPLHPKNSGDQPLYWQHKGEKGDLVEKQDQWEQMVQSKKCSLSFMFPPEDL
;
A
#
# COMPACT_ATOMS: atom_id res chain seq x y z
N MET A 1 19.34 32.50 9.29
CA MET A 1 19.76 31.56 10.35
C MET A 1 18.51 31.12 11.05
N ASP A 2 18.16 29.89 10.74
CA ASP A 2 16.93 29.17 11.03
C ASP A 2 16.63 29.03 12.52
N LEU A 3 15.35 29.09 12.86
CA LEU A 3 14.78 28.54 14.10
C LEU A 3 13.27 28.33 13.89
N PHE A 4 12.91 27.68 12.77
CA PHE A 4 11.63 26.98 12.70
C PHE A 4 11.76 25.75 13.59
N LYS A 5 11.26 25.87 14.81
CA LYS A 5 11.09 24.75 15.74
C LYS A 5 10.18 23.71 15.10
N GLY A 6 10.70 22.48 15.04
CA GLY A 6 10.11 21.27 14.48
C GLY A 6 8.59 21.22 14.55
N ALA A 7 7.97 21.30 13.39
CA ALA A 7 6.90 20.36 13.11
C ALA A 7 7.60 19.00 13.10
N ASP A 8 7.38 18.23 14.17
CA ASP A 8 7.79 16.85 14.31
C ASP A 8 7.44 16.15 13.00
N GLU A 9 8.48 15.75 12.27
CA GLU A 9 8.36 14.98 11.05
C GLU A 9 7.60 13.72 11.43
N GLY A 10 6.32 13.66 11.06
CA GLY A 10 5.58 12.41 11.00
C GLY A 10 6.20 11.53 9.92
N GLU A 11 7.42 11.05 10.14
CA GLU A 11 7.95 9.86 9.50
C GLU A 11 6.93 8.76 9.86
N GLY A 12 6.01 8.49 8.94
CA GLY A 12 4.91 7.55 9.15
C GLY A 12 5.47 6.17 9.45
N GLN A 13 5.67 5.89 10.75
CA GLN A 13 6.19 4.62 11.21
C GLN A 13 5.18 3.56 10.79
N TRP A 14 5.60 2.65 9.91
CA TRP A 14 4.85 1.44 9.63
C TRP A 14 4.49 0.79 10.97
N ARG A 15 3.20 0.50 11.18
CA ARG A 15 2.72 -0.08 12.45
C ARG A 15 2.35 -1.55 12.35
N LYS A 16 2.16 -2.04 11.13
CA LYS A 16 1.64 -3.38 10.80
C LYS A 16 2.47 -4.01 9.71
N SER A 17 2.49 -5.34 9.62
CA SER A 17 3.31 -6.10 8.64
C SER A 17 2.75 -6.08 7.22
N TYR A 18 1.46 -5.78 7.06
CA TYR A 18 0.75 -5.78 5.78
C TYR A 18 0.00 -4.47 5.59
N CYS A 19 -0.02 -3.98 4.35
CA CYS A 19 -0.77 -2.80 3.96
C CYS A 19 -1.46 -3.03 2.62
N VAL A 20 -2.73 -2.67 2.51
CA VAL A 20 -3.44 -2.60 1.23
C VAL A 20 -3.46 -1.15 0.77
N PHE A 21 -3.01 -0.92 -0.45
CA PHE A 21 -3.02 0.39 -1.11
C PHE A 21 -4.09 0.45 -2.18
N ARG A 22 -4.73 1.60 -2.27
CA ARG A 22 -5.64 2.00 -3.35
C ARG A 22 -4.99 3.06 -4.22
N THR A 23 -5.11 2.91 -5.52
CA THR A 23 -4.76 3.96 -6.47
C THR A 23 -5.86 5.03 -6.48
N VAL A 24 -5.49 6.28 -6.21
CA VAL A 24 -6.41 7.44 -6.31
C VAL A 24 -6.20 8.20 -7.62
N GLU A 25 -7.10 9.12 -7.98
CA GLU A 25 -7.14 9.79 -9.30
C GLU A 25 -5.84 10.51 -9.72
N ASN A 26 -4.99 10.89 -8.77
CA ASN A 26 -3.68 11.53 -9.04
C ASN A 26 -2.52 10.52 -9.17
N GLY A 27 -2.83 9.23 -9.12
CA GLY A 27 -1.88 8.13 -9.17
C GLY A 27 -1.12 7.82 -7.91
N ALA A 28 -1.36 8.58 -6.85
CA ALA A 28 -0.88 8.22 -5.54
C ALA A 28 -1.49 6.90 -5.07
N LEU A 29 -0.71 6.18 -4.26
CA LEU A 29 -1.13 4.98 -3.55
C LEU A 29 -1.50 5.38 -2.13
N MET A 30 -2.79 5.36 -1.84
CA MET A 30 -3.33 5.66 -0.52
C MET A 30 -3.49 4.35 0.26
N PRO A 31 -2.94 4.22 1.48
CA PRO A 31 -3.19 3.07 2.33
C PRO A 31 -4.65 3.08 2.78
N VAL A 32 -5.34 1.95 2.58
CA VAL A 32 -6.77 1.79 2.93
C VAL A 32 -7.01 0.73 3.99
N PHE A 33 -6.01 -0.10 4.29
CA PHE A 33 -6.07 -1.10 5.34
C PHE A 33 -4.69 -1.54 5.80
N LEU A 34 -4.52 -1.74 7.10
CA LEU A 34 -3.30 -2.28 7.71
C LEU A 34 -3.61 -3.56 8.50
N ALA A 35 -2.71 -4.54 8.46
CA ALA A 35 -2.89 -5.81 9.17
C ALA A 35 -1.57 -6.39 9.70
N ASP A 36 -1.62 -7.02 10.88
CA ASP A 36 -0.50 -7.79 11.43
C ASP A 36 -0.42 -9.19 10.84
N SER A 37 -1.55 -9.74 10.40
CA SER A 37 -1.65 -11.11 9.93
C SER A 37 -1.94 -11.18 8.44
N LEU A 38 -1.32 -12.16 7.77
CA LEU A 38 -1.61 -12.46 6.36
C LEU A 38 -3.08 -12.85 6.17
N LYS A 39 -3.70 -13.47 7.18
CA LYS A 39 -5.10 -13.89 7.14
C LYS A 39 -6.03 -12.70 6.98
N ASP A 40 -5.85 -11.66 7.80
CA ASP A 40 -6.69 -10.47 7.77
C ASP A 40 -6.44 -9.66 6.50
N ALA A 41 -5.17 -9.50 6.11
CA ALA A 41 -4.79 -8.88 4.85
C ALA A 41 -5.42 -9.58 3.63
N LYS A 42 -5.38 -10.93 3.60
CA LYS A 42 -6.00 -11.73 2.54
C LYS A 42 -7.52 -11.64 2.56
N TYR A 43 -8.14 -11.65 3.73
CA TYR A 43 -9.58 -11.48 3.84
C TYR A 43 -10.01 -10.13 3.25
N TRP A 44 -9.32 -9.05 3.64
CA TRP A 44 -9.65 -7.70 3.17
C TRP A 44 -9.47 -7.57 1.65
N ILE A 45 -8.33 -7.99 1.10
CA ILE A 45 -8.07 -7.91 -0.34
C ILE A 45 -9.04 -8.79 -1.16
N THR A 46 -9.49 -9.93 -0.62
CA THR A 46 -10.47 -10.77 -1.31
C THR A 46 -11.87 -10.16 -1.29
N TYR A 47 -12.37 -9.74 -0.12
CA TYR A 47 -13.79 -9.46 0.06
C TYR A 47 -14.16 -7.97 0.11
N ILE A 48 -13.23 -7.10 0.50
CA ILE A 48 -13.51 -5.69 0.79
C ILE A 48 -12.87 -4.77 -0.27
N ALA A 49 -11.67 -5.11 -0.73
CA ALA A 49 -10.93 -4.31 -1.69
C ALA A 49 -11.65 -4.13 -3.03
N GLU A 50 -11.29 -3.05 -3.72
CA GLU A 50 -11.72 -2.75 -5.08
C GLU A 50 -10.73 -3.30 -6.11
N PRO A 51 -11.17 -3.59 -7.35
CA PRO A 51 -10.25 -3.92 -8.43
C PRO A 51 -9.17 -2.83 -8.63
N GLY A 52 -7.91 -3.24 -8.61
CA GLY A 52 -6.77 -2.31 -8.62
C GLY A 52 -6.08 -2.14 -7.28
N ASP A 53 -6.79 -2.38 -6.17
CA ASP A 53 -6.18 -2.34 -4.85
C ASP A 53 -5.12 -3.46 -4.75
N ALA A 54 -4.01 -3.15 -4.08
CA ALA A 54 -2.87 -4.04 -3.99
C ALA A 54 -2.36 -4.20 -2.57
N LEU A 55 -2.06 -5.44 -2.21
CA LEU A 55 -1.46 -5.84 -0.95
C LEU A 55 0.07 -5.77 -1.05
N PHE A 56 0.67 -5.13 -0.06
CA PHE A 56 2.10 -4.98 0.12
C PHE A 56 2.53 -5.52 1.48
N ARG A 57 3.77 -6.02 1.55
CA ARG A 57 4.50 -6.21 2.80
C ARG A 57 5.12 -4.89 3.19
N THR A 58 4.88 -4.42 4.40
CA THR A 58 5.56 -3.21 4.91
C THR A 58 7.01 -3.54 5.29
N PRO A 59 7.85 -2.53 5.55
CA PRO A 59 9.19 -2.72 6.13
C PRO A 59 9.21 -3.47 7.47
N LEU A 60 8.10 -3.49 8.23
CA LEU A 60 8.03 -4.29 9.46
C LEU A 60 7.89 -5.79 9.21
N HIS A 61 7.51 -6.20 7.99
CA HIS A 61 7.31 -7.60 7.71
C HIS A 61 8.65 -8.36 7.78
N PRO A 62 8.76 -9.53 8.44
CA PRO A 62 10.03 -10.25 8.64
C PRO A 62 10.70 -10.74 7.34
N LYS A 63 9.96 -10.72 6.23
CA LYS A 63 10.44 -11.04 4.87
C LYS A 63 10.53 -9.81 3.96
N ASN A 64 10.52 -8.61 4.52
CA ASN A 64 10.89 -7.39 3.83
C ASN A 64 12.18 -6.87 4.46
N SER A 65 13.24 -6.78 3.65
CA SER A 65 14.57 -6.35 4.10
C SER A 65 14.89 -4.91 3.71
N GLY A 66 13.94 -4.17 3.14
CA GLY A 66 14.12 -2.79 2.71
C GLY A 66 13.20 -1.82 3.43
N ASP A 67 13.46 -0.53 3.23
CA ASP A 67 12.71 0.57 3.85
C ASP A 67 11.42 0.93 3.10
N GLN A 68 11.15 0.23 2.00
CA GLN A 68 10.00 0.45 1.13
C GLN A 68 9.03 -0.74 1.19
N PRO A 69 7.71 -0.51 1.03
CA PRO A 69 6.75 -1.57 0.87
C PRO A 69 7.07 -2.45 -0.34
N LEU A 70 6.97 -3.76 -0.16
CA LEU A 70 7.17 -4.74 -1.22
C LEU A 70 5.82 -5.26 -1.72
N TYR A 71 5.57 -5.13 -3.02
CA TYR A 71 4.37 -5.67 -3.66
C TYR A 71 4.23 -7.18 -3.39
N TRP A 72 3.00 -7.64 -3.13
CA TRP A 72 2.67 -9.07 -3.03
C TRP A 72 1.67 -9.47 -4.11
N GLN A 73 0.48 -8.88 -4.11
CA GLN A 73 -0.64 -9.28 -4.96
C GLN A 73 -1.66 -8.15 -5.08
N HIS A 74 -2.52 -8.18 -6.09
CA HIS A 74 -3.61 -7.21 -6.25
C HIS A 74 -4.94 -7.90 -6.55
N LYS A 75 -6.03 -7.15 -6.39
CA LYS A 75 -7.36 -7.58 -6.82
C LYS A 75 -7.55 -7.26 -8.30
N GLY A 76 -7.74 -8.29 -9.10
CA GLY A 76 -8.06 -8.19 -10.52
C GLY A 76 -9.51 -7.77 -10.76
N GLU A 77 -9.83 -7.42 -12.02
CA GLU A 77 -11.18 -6.98 -12.41
C GLU A 77 -12.27 -8.03 -12.20
N LYS A 78 -11.91 -9.31 -12.24
CA LYS A 78 -12.84 -10.43 -12.02
C LYS A 78 -12.95 -10.83 -10.55
N GLY A 79 -12.34 -10.06 -9.65
CA GLY A 79 -12.28 -10.34 -8.22
C GLY A 79 -11.25 -11.41 -7.83
N ASP A 80 -10.45 -11.88 -8.78
CA ASP A 80 -9.34 -12.80 -8.55
C ASP A 80 -8.14 -12.09 -7.93
N LEU A 81 -7.31 -12.84 -7.20
CA LEU A 81 -6.04 -12.33 -6.68
C LEU A 81 -4.93 -12.66 -7.66
N VAL A 82 -4.21 -11.63 -8.10
CA VAL A 82 -3.17 -11.73 -9.11
C VAL A 82 -1.83 -11.34 -8.49
N GLU A 83 -0.84 -12.22 -8.59
CA GLU A 83 0.51 -12.03 -8.03
C GLU A 83 1.51 -11.40 -9.03
N LYS A 84 1.03 -10.93 -10.18
CA LYS A 84 1.86 -10.36 -11.25
C LYS A 84 1.98 -8.84 -11.11
N GLN A 85 3.12 -8.37 -10.59
CA GLN A 85 3.38 -6.94 -10.39
C GLN A 85 3.29 -6.14 -11.70
N ASP A 86 3.91 -6.62 -12.78
CA ASP A 86 3.89 -5.91 -14.07
C ASP A 86 2.46 -5.66 -14.59
N GLN A 87 1.54 -6.60 -14.34
CA GLN A 87 0.13 -6.43 -14.71
C GLN A 87 -0.56 -5.38 -13.85
N TRP A 88 -0.25 -5.35 -12.56
CA TRP A 88 -0.73 -4.32 -11.66
C TRP A 88 -0.20 -2.93 -12.06
N GLU A 89 1.09 -2.82 -12.34
CA GLU A 89 1.71 -1.55 -12.77
C GLU A 89 1.11 -1.06 -14.08
N GLN A 90 0.91 -1.93 -15.06
CA GLN A 90 0.23 -1.57 -16.31
C GLN A 90 -1.21 -1.09 -16.07
N MET A 91 -1.94 -1.78 -15.20
CA MET A 91 -3.31 -1.39 -14.85
C MET A 91 -3.34 -0.01 -14.18
N VAL A 92 -2.40 0.28 -13.26
CA VAL A 92 -2.31 1.58 -12.61
C VAL A 92 -1.82 2.67 -13.57
N GLN A 93 -0.78 2.42 -14.37
CA GLN A 93 -0.27 3.36 -15.36
C GLN A 93 -1.28 3.70 -16.45
N SER A 94 -2.14 2.75 -16.85
CA SER A 94 -3.24 3.01 -17.80
C SER A 94 -4.20 4.11 -17.30
N LYS A 95 -4.29 4.30 -15.99
CA LYS A 95 -5.06 5.36 -15.33
C LYS A 95 -4.28 6.70 -15.22
N LYS A 96 -3.18 6.88 -15.96
CA LYS A 96 -2.26 8.04 -15.91
C LYS A 96 -1.73 8.34 -14.51
N CYS A 97 -1.47 7.29 -13.75
CA CYS A 97 -1.07 7.37 -12.36
C CYS A 97 0.46 7.36 -12.18
N SER A 98 1.01 8.30 -11.40
CA SER A 98 2.41 8.26 -10.96
C SER A 98 2.50 7.54 -9.60
N LEU A 99 3.11 6.35 -9.60
CA LEU A 99 3.23 5.50 -8.39
C LEU A 99 4.06 6.21 -7.31
N SER A 100 3.37 6.82 -6.35
CA SER A 100 3.96 7.41 -5.16
C SER A 100 3.24 6.86 -3.93
N PHE A 101 3.99 6.29 -3.00
CA PHE A 101 3.42 5.77 -1.76
C PHE A 101 3.10 6.93 -0.82
N MET A 102 1.84 7.00 -0.37
CA MET A 102 1.48 7.83 0.78
C MET A 102 1.67 7.00 2.05
N PHE A 103 2.26 7.61 3.08
CA PHE A 103 2.38 6.97 4.38
C PHE A 103 0.99 6.79 5.02
N PRO A 104 0.78 5.69 5.78
CA PRO A 104 -0.47 5.51 6.50
C PRO A 104 -0.67 6.63 7.53
N PRO A 105 -1.90 7.19 7.62
CA PRO A 105 -2.23 8.13 8.68
C PRO A 105 -2.19 7.41 10.04
N GLU A 106 -2.03 8.18 11.12
CA GLU A 106 -1.84 7.63 12.46
C GLU A 106 -3.02 6.82 13.00
N ASP A 107 -4.21 6.98 12.42
CA ASP A 107 -5.47 6.42 12.91
C ASP A 107 -6.00 5.21 12.09
N LEU A 108 -5.19 4.67 11.17
CA LEU A 108 -5.56 3.52 10.32
C LEU A 108 -5.23 2.15 10.94
#